data_AF-A0A969ECS2-F1
#
_entry.id   AF-A0A969ECS2-F1
#
_cell.length_a   1.000
_cell.length_b   1.000
_cell.length_c   1.000
_cell.angle_alpha   90.00
_cell.angle_beta   90.00
_cell.angle_gamma   90.00
#
_symmetry.space_group_name_H-M   'P 1'
#
loop_
_entity.id
_entity.type
_entity.pdbx_description
1 polymer ?
#
loop_
_entity_poly.entity_id
_entity_poly.type
_entity_poly.pdbx_seq_one_letter_code
_entity_poly.pdbx_strand_id
1 'polypeptide(L)'
;MSQQIIGLTGGIATGKSQVASYLEHQYHLPILDADRYAHDAVRLGSVALAQISQRYGSQILLEDGNLDRQQLGNIVFNDAAERGWLEGQIHPYVRDR
;
A
#
# COMPACT_ATOMS: atom_id res chain seq x y z
N MET A 1 -11.54 -1.65 27.10
CA MET A 1 -11.12 -0.26 26.89
C MET A 1 -11.05 -0.02 25.40
N SER A 2 -11.66 1.04 24.86
CA SER A 2 -11.57 1.36 23.44
C SER A 2 -10.25 2.09 23.16
N GLN A 3 -9.45 1.56 22.25
CA GLN A 3 -8.22 2.22 21.81
C GLN A 3 -8.61 3.41 20.92
N GLN A 4 -8.05 4.59 21.21
CA GLN A 4 -8.24 5.76 20.35
C GLN A 4 -7.31 5.66 19.14
N ILE A 5 -7.86 5.80 17.94
CA ILE A 5 -7.11 5.78 16.68
C ILE A 5 -7.13 7.19 16.10
N ILE A 6 -5.95 7.71 15.75
CA ILE A 6 -5.78 9.04 15.18
C ILE A 6 -5.27 8.89 13.75
N GLY A 7 -6.02 9.41 12.78
CA GLY A 7 -5.61 9.42 11.38
C GLY A 7 -4.67 10.60 11.09
N LEU A 8 -3.40 10.31 10.79
CA LEU A 8 -2.45 11.30 10.30
C LEU A 8 -2.47 11.32 8.76
N THR A 9 -2.96 12.41 8.18
CA THR A 9 -3.07 12.61 6.73
C THR A 9 -2.48 13.95 6.29
N GLY A 10 -2.35 14.16 4.98
CA GLY A 10 -1.69 15.32 4.39
C GLY A 10 -1.22 15.04 2.96
N GLY A 11 -1.00 16.11 2.19
CA GLY A 11 -0.55 16.02 0.80
C GLY A 11 0.85 15.40 0.63
N ILE A 12 1.27 15.26 -0.62
CA ILE A 12 2.64 14.82 -0.96
C ILE A 12 3.63 15.83 -0.37
N ALA A 13 4.73 15.33 0.22
CA ALA A 13 5.82 16.13 0.78
C ALA A 13 5.45 17.10 1.93
N THR A 14 4.31 16.91 2.62
CA THR A 14 3.92 17.74 3.77
C THR A 14 4.52 17.30 5.12
N GLY A 15 5.49 16.39 5.12
CA GLY A 15 6.18 15.96 6.35
C GLY A 15 5.45 14.93 7.21
N LYS A 16 4.43 14.22 6.70
CA LYS A 16 3.69 13.19 7.45
C LYS A 16 4.60 12.16 8.12
N SER A 17 5.56 11.60 7.38
CA SER A 17 6.51 10.62 7.92
C SER A 17 7.37 11.19 9.04
N GLN A 18 7.69 12.50 8.99
CA GLN A 18 8.45 13.16 10.04
C GLN A 18 7.62 13.34 11.32
N VAL A 19 6.34 13.70 11.17
CA VAL A 19 5.40 13.79 12.30
C VAL A 19 5.14 12.41 12.90
N ALA A 20 4.94 11.38 12.08
CA ALA A 20 4.76 10.00 12.54
C ALA A 20 5.99 9.50 13.33
N SER A 21 7.19 9.71 12.79
CA SER A 21 8.45 9.38 13.46
C SER A 21 8.60 10.14 14.79
N TYR A 22 8.27 11.44 14.81
CA TYR A 22 8.29 12.21 16.06
C TYR A 22 7.33 11.63 17.10
N LEU A 23 6.10 11.27 16.72
CA LEU A 23 5.12 10.65 17.61
C LEU A 23 5.61 9.31 18.17
N GLU A 24 6.22 8.48 17.32
CA GLU A 24 6.81 7.19 17.72
C GLU A 24 7.97 7.38 18.71
N HIS A 25 8.93 8.25 18.40
CA HIS A 25 10.13 8.41 19.23
C HIS A 25 9.86 9.16 20.54
N GLN A 26 9.06 10.24 20.48
CA GLN A 26 8.85 11.12 21.62
C GLN A 26 7.79 10.60 22.59
N TYR A 27 6.75 9.95 22.07
CA TYR A 27 5.60 9.51 22.86
C TYR A 27 5.42 7.99 22.86
N HIS A 28 6.30 7.24 22.18
CA HIS A 28 6.24 5.78 22.09
C HIS A 28 4.89 5.26 21.57
N LEU A 29 4.26 6.05 20.68
CA LEU A 29 3.00 5.68 20.06
C LEU A 29 3.26 4.70 18.91
N PRO A 30 2.51 3.59 18.82
CA PRO A 30 2.61 2.68 17.69
C PRO A 30 2.13 3.37 16.41
N ILE A 31 2.91 3.24 15.34
CA ILE A 31 2.57 3.78 14.02
C ILE A 31 2.04 2.67 13.12
N LEU A 32 0.79 2.83 12.68
CA LEU A 32 0.15 2.01 11.67
C LEU A 32 0.29 2.70 10.31
N ASP A 33 1.25 2.25 9.51
CA ASP A 33 1.59 2.86 8.22
C ASP A 33 0.87 2.14 7.07
N ALA A 34 -0.14 2.81 6.51
CA ALA A 34 -0.94 2.29 5.39
C ALA A 34 -0.11 2.08 4.12
N ASP A 35 0.88 2.91 3.82
CA ASP A 35 1.74 2.77 2.64
C ASP A 35 2.61 1.51 2.79
N ARG A 36 3.14 1.28 4.01
CA ARG A 36 3.88 0.04 4.32
C ARG A 36 3.00 -1.19 4.17
N TYR A 37 1.78 -1.17 4.70
CA TYR A 37 0.86 -2.31 4.58
C TYR A 37 0.42 -2.56 3.13
N ALA A 38 0.21 -1.51 2.34
CA ALA A 38 -0.07 -1.64 0.91
C ALA A 38 1.11 -2.29 0.17
N HIS A 39 2.35 -1.97 0.57
CA HIS A 39 3.54 -2.63 0.02
C HIS A 39 3.63 -4.10 0.42
N ASP A 40 3.32 -4.42 1.69
CA ASP A 40 3.31 -5.80 2.17
C ASP A 40 2.21 -6.64 1.50
N ALA A 41 1.07 -6.03 1.19
CA ALA A 41 -0.08 -6.68 0.54
C ALA A 41 0.30 -7.36 -0.78
N VAL A 42 1.28 -6.81 -1.50
CA VAL A 42 1.71 -7.26 -2.83
C VAL A 42 3.11 -7.88 -2.84
N ARG A 43 3.63 -8.31 -1.68
CA ARG A 43 4.92 -9.02 -1.63
C ARG A 43 4.87 -10.33 -2.40
N LEU A 44 6.04 -10.81 -2.83
CA LEU A 44 6.19 -12.12 -3.46
C LEU A 44 5.48 -13.21 -2.64
N GLY A 45 4.62 -13.99 -3.31
CA GLY A 45 3.80 -15.04 -2.68
C GLY A 45 2.48 -14.57 -2.06
N SER A 46 2.17 -13.27 -2.08
CA SER A 46 0.88 -12.76 -1.61
C SER A 46 -0.26 -13.09 -2.57
N VAL A 47 -1.47 -13.21 -2.02
CA VAL A 47 -2.70 -13.43 -2.80
C VAL A 47 -2.97 -12.25 -3.74
N ALA A 48 -2.74 -11.02 -3.29
CA ALA A 48 -2.97 -9.84 -4.12
C ALA A 48 -2.00 -9.81 -5.31
N LEU A 49 -0.72 -10.14 -5.12
CA LEU A 49 0.24 -10.22 -6.24
C LEU A 49 -0.19 -11.26 -7.27
N ALA A 50 -0.67 -12.43 -6.84
CA ALA A 50 -1.17 -13.47 -7.74
C ALA A 50 -2.41 -13.00 -8.54
N GLN A 51 -3.33 -12.27 -7.91
CA GLN A 51 -4.50 -11.72 -8.60
C GLN A 51 -4.11 -10.63 -9.61
N ILE A 52 -3.16 -9.76 -9.24
CA ILE A 52 -2.61 -8.71 -10.10
C ILE A 52 -1.92 -9.34 -11.32
N SER A 53 -1.07 -10.35 -11.12
CA SER A 53 -0.40 -11.05 -12.23
C SER A 53 -1.35 -11.86 -13.10
N GLN A 54 -2.43 -12.41 -12.53
CA GLN A 54 -3.47 -13.06 -13.31
C GLN A 54 -4.25 -12.07 -14.20
N ARG A 55 -4.54 -10.86 -13.70
CA ARG A 55 -5.29 -9.84 -14.45
C ARG A 55 -4.44 -9.20 -15.54
N TYR A 56 -3.22 -8.81 -15.21
CA TYR A 56 -2.36 -8.05 -16.12
C TYR A 56 -1.34 -8.91 -16.86
N GLY A 57 -1.15 -10.18 -16.51
CA GLY A 57 -0.13 -11.04 -17.11
C GLY A 57 1.25 -10.87 -16.47
N SER A 58 2.20 -11.66 -16.96
CA SER A 58 3.57 -11.72 -16.42
C SER A 58 4.36 -10.43 -16.61
N GLN A 59 3.94 -9.53 -17.50
CA GLN A 59 4.62 -8.24 -17.67
C GLN A 59 4.55 -7.37 -16.41
N ILE A 60 3.61 -7.61 -15.49
CA ILE A 60 3.55 -6.85 -14.24
C ILE A 60 4.58 -7.30 -13.20
N LEU A 61 5.39 -8.30 -13.53
CA LEU A 61 6.39 -8.89 -12.65
C LEU A 61 7.80 -8.57 -13.16
N LEU A 62 8.69 -8.26 -12.24
CA LEU A 62 10.13 -8.22 -12.46
C LEU A 62 10.67 -9.65 -12.62
N GLU A 63 11.92 -9.76 -13.07
CA GLU A 63 12.60 -11.06 -13.29
C GLU A 63 12.70 -11.91 -12.00
N ASP A 64 12.72 -11.27 -10.84
CA ASP A 64 12.73 -11.91 -9.52
C ASP A 64 11.33 -12.30 -9.01
N GLY A 65 10.29 -12.04 -9.81
CA GLY A 65 8.88 -12.29 -9.50
C GLY A 65 8.22 -11.23 -8.62
N ASN A 66 8.93 -10.18 -8.19
CA ASN A 66 8.31 -9.06 -7.49
C ASN A 66 7.47 -8.20 -8.44
N LEU A 67 6.57 -7.40 -7.86
CA LEU A 67 5.74 -6.49 -8.64
C LEU A 67 6.57 -5.38 -9.30
N ASP A 68 6.40 -5.20 -10.62
CA ASP A 68 6.83 -4.00 -11.32
C ASP A 68 5.82 -2.87 -11.04
N ARG A 69 6.17 -2.04 -10.05
CA ARG A 69 5.37 -0.89 -9.61
C ARG A 69 5.28 0.20 -10.65
N GLN A 70 6.30 0.38 -11.47
CA GLN A 70 6.31 1.40 -12.50
C GLN A 70 5.32 1.01 -13.60
N GLN A 71 5.36 -0.24 -14.04
CA GLN A 71 4.43 -0.75 -15.04
C GLN A 71 2.99 -0.78 -14.52
N LEU A 72 2.76 -1.22 -13.28
CA LEU A 72 1.43 -1.17 -12.67
C LEU A 72 0.93 0.27 -12.53
N GLY A 73 1.79 1.18 -12.08
CA GLY A 73 1.50 2.61 -11.99
C GLY A 73 1.02 3.16 -13.32
N ASN A 74 1.72 2.86 -14.41
CA ASN A 74 1.34 3.32 -15.75
C ASN A 74 -0.07 2.85 -16.16
N ILE A 75 -0.54 1.70 -15.68
CA ILE A 75 -1.90 1.22 -15.95
C ILE A 75 -2.91 1.98 -15.08
N VAL A 76 -2.72 1.95 -13.76
CA VAL A 76 -3.72 2.48 -12.81
C VAL A 76 -3.78 4.00 -12.75
N PHE A 77 -2.72 4.72 -13.12
CA PHE A 77 -2.78 6.19 -13.22
C PHE A 77 -3.53 6.67 -14.47
N ASN A 78 -3.63 5.85 -15.51
CA ASN A 78 -4.30 6.20 -16.76
C ASN A 78 -5.75 5.68 -16.84
N ASP A 79 -6.14 4.74 -15.96
CA ASP A 79 -7.47 4.17 -15.93
C ASP A 79 -8.04 4.11 -14.50
N ALA A 80 -9.10 4.91 -14.25
CA ALA A 80 -9.76 4.98 -12.95
C ALA A 80 -10.46 3.67 -12.56
N ALA A 81 -10.93 2.87 -13.52
CA ALA A 81 -11.54 1.56 -13.24
C ALA A 81 -10.47 0.55 -12.79
N GLU A 82 -9.30 0.56 -13.44
CA GLU A 82 -8.18 -0.29 -13.02
C GLU A 82 -7.63 0.12 -11.65
N ARG A 83 -7.55 1.43 -11.38
CA ARG A 83 -7.22 1.91 -10.03
C ARG A 83 -8.20 1.40 -8.97
N GLY A 84 -9.51 1.53 -9.22
CA GLY A 84 -10.53 1.05 -8.29
C GLY A 84 -10.48 -0.47 -8.08
N TRP A 85 -10.17 -1.24 -9.12
CA TRP A 85 -9.99 -2.68 -9.00
C TRP A 85 -8.76 -3.03 -8.14
N LEU A 86 -7.63 -2.37 -8.37
CA LEU A 86 -6.40 -2.58 -7.60
C LEU A 86 -6.60 -2.23 -6.12
N GLU A 87 -7.21 -1.08 -5.85
CA GLU A 87 -7.62 -0.65 -4.51
C GLU A 87 -8.50 -1.71 -3.82
N GLY A 88 -9.41 -2.35 -4.57
CA GLY A 88 -10.23 -3.45 -4.08
C GLY A 88 -9.46 -4.71 -3.67
N GLN A 89 -8.28 -4.96 -4.25
CA GLN A 89 -7.43 -6.09 -3.85
C GLN A 89 -6.55 -5.74 -2.64
N ILE A 90 -6.11 -4.47 -2.53
CA ILE A 90 -5.15 -4.03 -1.52
C ILE A 90 -5.85 -3.59 -0.22
N HIS A 91 -6.94 -2.81 -0.31
CA HIS A 91 -7.59 -2.22 0.86
C HIS A 91 -8.06 -3.24 1.91
N PRO A 92 -8.58 -4.44 1.57
CA PRO A 92 -8.92 -5.45 2.57
C PRO A 92 -7.70 -5.83 3.42
N TYR A 93 -6.54 -6.07 2.79
CA TYR A 93 -5.31 -6.42 3.50
C TYR A 93 -4.86 -5.30 4.45
N VAL A 94 -4.97 -4.03 4.03
CA VAL A 94 -4.57 -2.87 4.85
C VAL A 94 -5.53 -2.68 6.03
N ARG A 95 -6.83 -2.92 5.84
CA ARG A 95 -7.85 -2.76 6.91
C ARG A 95 -7.78 -3.83 7.99
N ASP A 96 -7.26 -5.01 7.67
CA ASP A 96 -7.11 -6.11 8.61
C ASP A 96 -5.86 -5.98 9.51
N ARG A 97 -5.08 -4.89 9.39
CA ARG A 97 -3.88 -4.59 10.19
C ARG A 97 -4.15 -3.48 11.20
#